data_AF-A0A9R0HW58-F1
#
_entry.id   AF-A0A9R0HW58-F1
#
_cell.length_a   1.000
_cell.length_b   1.000
_cell.length_c   1.000
_cell.angle_alpha   90.00
_cell.angle_beta   90.00
_cell.angle_gamma   90.00
#
_symmetry.space_group_name_H-M   'P 1'
#
loop_
_entity.id
_entity.type
_entity.pdbx_description
1 polymer ?
#
loop_
_entity_poly.entity_id
_entity_poly.type
_entity_poly.pdbx_seq_one_letter_code
_entity_poly.pdbx_strand_id
1 'polypeptide(L)'
;MGREFVVVIVAILWFLSISSGCLAKEDSSSTAIAFVDKICNDATYKNLCLDTLVPYADRIGGVAKKATRLAITRTVEEVQSMLSELNSLSNPPKYWHREVTAFVRCSETISRAGVDLFSALEVTNHLGGGDKAAKETKRLRMENNVKSVINDTQTCMDFLRNSKAGNNIINILQYNMKPIVQLATNAIDLIHHLHGGAVAVSSATAGGVGAAAAEAPK
;
A
#
# COMPACT_ATOMS: atom_id res chain seq x y z
N MET A 1 -45.13 54.11 -7.25
CA MET A 1 -43.95 53.66 -6.47
C MET A 1 -43.78 52.14 -6.43
N GLY A 2 -44.46 51.33 -7.27
CA GLY A 2 -44.36 49.86 -7.20
C GLY A 2 -43.41 49.21 -8.19
N ARG A 3 -43.14 49.83 -9.35
CA ARG A 3 -42.40 49.20 -10.46
C ARG A 3 -40.89 49.15 -10.20
N GLU A 4 -40.33 50.19 -9.60
CA GLU A 4 -38.91 50.27 -9.21
C GLU A 4 -38.57 49.23 -8.13
N PHE A 5 -39.47 49.03 -7.16
CA PHE A 5 -39.29 48.07 -6.07
C PHE A 5 -39.27 46.61 -6.56
N VAL A 6 -40.09 46.29 -7.57
CA VAL A 6 -40.14 44.95 -8.17
C VAL A 6 -38.85 44.62 -8.92
N VAL A 7 -38.27 45.60 -9.63
CA VAL A 7 -37.00 45.42 -10.38
C VAL A 7 -35.83 45.14 -9.42
N VAL A 8 -35.79 45.81 -8.28
CA VAL A 8 -34.74 45.60 -7.26
C VAL A 8 -34.85 44.21 -6.63
N ILE A 9 -36.06 43.74 -6.33
CA ILE A 9 -36.27 42.40 -5.74
C ILE A 9 -35.86 41.29 -6.72
N VAL A 10 -36.20 41.44 -8.01
CA VAL A 10 -35.82 40.45 -9.05
C VAL A 10 -34.29 40.41 -9.25
N ALA A 11 -33.62 41.57 -9.19
CA ALA A 11 -32.16 41.64 -9.32
C ALA A 11 -31.42 40.97 -8.13
N ILE A 12 -31.94 41.13 -6.90
CA ILE A 12 -31.37 40.50 -5.70
C ILE A 12 -31.55 38.98 -5.73
N LEU A 13 -32.71 38.49 -6.19
CA LEU A 13 -32.95 37.04 -6.34
C LEU A 13 -32.06 36.41 -7.42
N TRP A 14 -31.76 37.13 -8.49
CA TRP A 14 -30.79 36.69 -9.51
C TRP A 14 -29.35 36.64 -8.97
N PHE A 15 -28.95 37.60 -8.14
CA PHE A 15 -27.62 37.61 -7.51
C PHE A 15 -27.42 36.44 -6.54
N LEU A 16 -28.48 36.01 -5.84
CA LEU A 16 -28.42 34.89 -4.90
C LEU A 16 -28.38 33.50 -5.57
N SER A 17 -28.71 33.39 -6.86
CA SER A 17 -28.62 32.13 -7.61
C SER A 17 -27.23 31.83 -8.17
N ILE A 18 -26.31 32.81 -8.22
CA ILE A 18 -24.97 32.64 -8.81
C ILE A 18 -23.97 32.07 -7.77
N SER A 19 -24.28 32.12 -6.48
CA SER A 19 -23.51 31.43 -5.44
C SER A 19 -23.92 29.95 -5.31
N SER A 20 -23.83 29.20 -6.42
CA SER A 20 -23.75 27.74 -6.33
C SER A 20 -22.33 27.38 -5.94
N GLY A 21 -22.16 26.99 -4.67
CA GLY A 21 -20.87 26.83 -4.02
C GLY A 21 -19.90 25.93 -4.77
N CYS A 22 -18.66 26.42 -4.91
CA CYS A 22 -17.51 25.55 -5.01
C CYS A 22 -17.43 24.73 -3.72
N LEU A 23 -17.98 23.52 -3.72
CA LEU A 23 -17.59 22.50 -2.76
C LEU A 23 -16.12 22.19 -3.03
N ALA A 24 -15.24 22.80 -2.23
CA ALA A 24 -13.84 22.42 -2.17
C ALA A 24 -13.77 20.93 -1.81
N LYS A 25 -13.26 20.12 -2.73
CA LYS A 25 -13.04 18.69 -2.58
C LYS A 25 -11.74 18.44 -1.77
N GLU A 26 -11.56 19.14 -0.66
CA GLU A 26 -10.31 19.13 0.12
C GLU A 26 -10.29 18.10 1.26
N ASP A 27 -11.43 17.61 1.74
CA ASP A 27 -11.45 16.75 2.93
C ASP A 27 -11.11 15.26 2.65
N SER A 28 -11.50 14.73 1.48
CA SER A 28 -11.37 13.29 1.22
C SER A 28 -9.93 12.86 0.95
N SER A 29 -9.17 13.69 0.23
CA SER A 29 -7.77 13.38 -0.10
C SER A 29 -6.86 13.53 1.12
N SER A 30 -7.08 14.58 1.92
CA SER A 30 -6.41 14.77 3.21
C SER A 30 -6.63 13.60 4.16
N THR A 31 -7.89 13.13 4.28
CA THR A 31 -8.24 11.96 5.12
C THR A 31 -7.59 10.67 4.63
N ALA A 32 -7.54 10.45 3.31
CA ALA A 32 -6.95 9.26 2.73
C ALA A 32 -5.43 9.22 2.92
N ILE A 33 -4.74 10.36 2.78
CA ILE A 33 -3.31 10.49 3.06
C ILE A 33 -3.03 10.27 4.54
N ALA A 34 -3.81 10.88 5.44
CA ALA A 34 -3.66 10.69 6.89
C ALA A 34 -3.82 9.21 7.30
N PHE A 35 -4.70 8.46 6.63
CA PHE A 35 -4.80 7.02 6.84
C PHE A 35 -3.53 6.28 6.41
N VAL A 36 -2.98 6.59 5.23
CA VAL A 36 -1.72 6.00 4.74
C VAL A 36 -0.57 6.32 5.69
N ASP A 37 -0.45 7.56 6.13
CA ASP A 37 0.55 7.99 7.11
C ASP A 37 0.49 7.15 8.38
N LYS A 38 -0.72 6.93 8.90
CA LYS A 38 -0.93 6.14 10.11
C LYS A 38 -0.44 4.69 9.95
N ILE A 39 -0.84 4.00 8.88
CA ILE A 39 -0.47 2.58 8.68
C ILE A 39 0.99 2.40 8.28
N CYS A 40 1.62 3.43 7.70
CA CYS A 40 3.05 3.40 7.38
C CYS A 40 3.95 3.84 8.53
N ASN A 41 3.39 4.46 9.59
CA ASN A 41 4.18 5.00 10.69
C ASN A 41 4.97 3.91 11.43
N ASP A 42 4.36 2.73 11.59
CA ASP A 42 4.95 1.59 12.29
C ASP A 42 5.62 0.60 11.32
N ALA A 43 5.66 0.93 10.02
CA ALA A 43 6.30 0.09 9.01
C ALA A 43 7.82 0.17 9.11
N THR A 44 8.47 -0.98 8.94
CA THR A 44 9.92 -1.16 9.01
C THR A 44 10.65 -0.23 8.05
N TYR A 45 10.14 -0.09 6.82
CA TYR A 45 10.63 0.86 5.82
C TYR A 45 9.60 1.96 5.58
N LYS A 46 9.37 2.80 6.59
CA LYS A 46 8.38 3.90 6.58
C LYS A 46 8.37 4.73 5.30
N ASN A 47 9.51 5.27 4.88
CA ASN A 47 9.57 6.13 3.67
C ASN A 47 9.12 5.35 2.42
N LEU A 48 9.62 4.13 2.25
CA LEU A 48 9.21 3.27 1.14
C LEU A 48 7.72 2.94 1.19
N CYS A 49 7.15 2.73 2.38
CA CYS A 49 5.72 2.51 2.56
C CYS A 49 4.90 3.71 2.07
N LEU A 50 5.30 4.93 2.47
CA LEU A 50 4.66 6.17 2.05
C LEU A 50 4.78 6.37 0.55
N ASP A 51 5.99 6.28 -0.01
CA ASP A 51 6.24 6.43 -1.46
C ASP A 51 5.41 5.43 -2.29
N THR A 52 5.17 4.24 -1.74
CA THR A 52 4.39 3.18 -2.37
C THR A 52 2.89 3.46 -2.34
N LEU A 53 2.35 3.92 -1.21
CA LEU A 53 0.91 3.97 -0.95
C LEU A 53 0.28 5.35 -1.15
N VAL A 54 0.99 6.45 -0.85
CA VAL A 54 0.47 7.82 -0.95
C VAL A 54 -0.06 8.14 -2.37
N PRO A 55 0.61 7.74 -3.47
CA PRO A 55 0.07 7.97 -4.82
C PRO A 55 -1.26 7.25 -5.11
N TYR A 56 -1.68 6.36 -4.22
CA TYR A 56 -2.91 5.58 -4.32
C TYR A 56 -3.86 5.81 -3.15
N ALA A 57 -3.58 6.81 -2.29
CA ALA A 57 -4.34 7.08 -1.07
C ALA A 57 -5.85 7.14 -1.33
N ASP A 58 -6.29 7.88 -2.35
CA ASP A 58 -7.71 8.00 -2.70
C ASP A 58 -8.34 6.64 -3.09
N ARG A 59 -7.59 5.77 -3.80
CA ARG A 59 -8.06 4.43 -4.18
C ARG A 59 -8.11 3.47 -2.99
N ILE A 60 -7.16 3.61 -2.06
CA ILE A 60 -7.13 2.90 -0.78
C ILE A 60 -8.33 3.34 0.07
N GLY A 61 -8.66 4.63 0.09
CA GLY A 61 -9.87 5.19 0.70
C GLY A 61 -10.04 4.79 2.17
N GLY A 62 -8.96 4.75 2.95
CA GLY A 62 -9.03 4.38 4.36
C GLY A 62 -9.16 2.88 4.67
N VAL A 63 -9.03 2.00 3.66
CA VAL A 63 -9.27 0.56 3.84
C VAL A 63 -7.94 -0.21 3.93
N ALA A 64 -7.60 -0.71 5.13
CA ALA A 64 -6.37 -1.47 5.38
C ALA A 64 -6.19 -2.64 4.40
N LYS A 65 -7.26 -3.40 4.12
CA LYS A 65 -7.25 -4.50 3.12
C LYS A 65 -6.76 -4.03 1.74
N LYS A 66 -7.16 -2.83 1.30
CA LYS A 66 -6.75 -2.29 0.00
C LYS A 66 -5.28 -1.85 0.03
N ALA A 67 -4.82 -1.24 1.12
CA ALA A 67 -3.42 -0.89 1.32
C ALA A 67 -2.52 -2.14 1.32
N THR A 68 -2.88 -3.17 2.09
CA THR A 68 -2.16 -4.46 2.12
C THR A 68 -2.11 -5.11 0.74
N ARG A 69 -3.24 -5.16 0.02
CA ARG A 69 -3.28 -5.70 -1.34
C ARG A 69 -2.36 -4.92 -2.29
N LEU A 70 -2.36 -3.59 -2.21
CA LEU A 70 -1.50 -2.76 -3.02
C LEU A 70 -0.03 -3.05 -2.71
N ALA A 71 0.37 -3.09 -1.44
CA ALA A 71 1.74 -3.41 -1.04
C ALA A 71 2.20 -4.77 -1.58
N ILE A 72 1.38 -5.83 -1.45
CA ILE A 72 1.69 -7.15 -2.02
C ILE A 72 1.80 -7.08 -3.56
N THR A 73 0.92 -6.32 -4.22
CA THR A 73 0.97 -6.13 -5.69
C THR A 73 2.28 -5.46 -6.12
N ARG A 74 2.76 -4.48 -5.35
CA ARG A 74 4.05 -3.82 -5.61
C ARG A 74 5.23 -4.76 -5.41
N THR A 75 5.16 -5.65 -4.42
CA THR A 75 6.15 -6.73 -4.30
C THR A 75 6.13 -7.67 -5.52
N VAL A 76 4.94 -7.99 -6.07
CA VAL A 76 4.84 -8.81 -7.30
C VAL A 76 5.51 -8.12 -8.48
N GLU A 77 5.31 -6.81 -8.65
CA GLU A 77 5.94 -6.02 -9.73
C GLU A 77 7.47 -6.12 -9.65
N GLU A 78 8.05 -5.96 -8.45
CA GLU A 78 9.50 -6.11 -8.25
C GLU A 78 10.00 -7.54 -8.48
N VAL A 79 9.24 -8.56 -8.06
CA VAL A 79 9.57 -9.97 -8.36
C VAL A 79 9.58 -10.23 -9.86
N GLN A 80 8.62 -9.69 -10.61
CA GLN A 80 8.56 -9.84 -12.07
C GLN A 80 9.71 -9.12 -12.78
N SER A 81 10.07 -7.91 -12.30
CA SER A 81 11.24 -7.18 -12.77
C SER A 81 12.51 -8.00 -12.58
N MET A 82 12.70 -8.56 -11.38
CA MET A 82 13.84 -9.41 -11.04
C MET A 82 13.90 -10.70 -11.87
N LEU A 83 12.77 -11.36 -12.13
CA LEU A 83 12.72 -12.52 -13.02
C LEU A 83 13.14 -12.16 -14.45
N SER A 84 12.73 -10.99 -14.93
CA SER A 84 13.14 -10.49 -16.25
C SER A 84 14.65 -10.25 -16.31
N GLU A 85 15.22 -9.69 -15.26
CA GLU A 85 16.67 -9.53 -15.13
C GLU A 85 17.39 -10.88 -15.10
N LEU A 86 16.98 -11.81 -14.23
CA LEU A 86 17.57 -13.15 -14.13
C LEU A 86 17.48 -13.93 -15.45
N ASN A 87 16.40 -13.75 -16.21
CA ASN A 87 16.26 -14.33 -17.55
C ASN A 87 17.19 -13.68 -18.58
N SER A 88 17.46 -12.37 -18.46
CA SER A 88 18.48 -11.72 -19.30
C SER A 88 19.89 -12.26 -19.01
N LEU A 89 20.15 -12.62 -17.76
CA LEU A 89 21.41 -13.19 -17.28
C LEU A 89 21.56 -14.68 -17.58
N SER A 90 20.46 -15.40 -17.80
CA SER A 90 20.46 -16.82 -18.16
C SER A 90 20.70 -17.09 -19.66
N ASN A 91 20.83 -16.04 -20.48
CA ASN A 91 21.38 -16.07 -21.85
C ASN A 91 22.82 -15.52 -21.83
N PRO A 92 23.81 -16.28 -21.34
CA PRO A 92 25.05 -15.70 -20.90
C PRO A 92 26.01 -15.50 -22.07
N PRO A 93 26.93 -14.53 -21.97
CA PRO A 93 28.16 -14.57 -22.73
C PRO A 93 28.92 -15.89 -22.48
N LYS A 94 29.73 -16.35 -23.46
CA LYS A 94 30.43 -17.66 -23.43
C LYS A 94 31.31 -17.93 -22.19
N TYR A 95 31.60 -16.93 -21.35
CA TYR A 95 32.47 -17.06 -20.17
C TYR A 95 31.74 -17.38 -18.85
N TRP A 96 30.41 -17.48 -18.82
CA TRP A 96 29.60 -17.68 -17.60
C TRP A 96 29.22 -19.14 -17.25
N HIS A 97 29.98 -20.12 -17.74
CA HIS A 97 29.59 -21.54 -17.65
C HIS A 97 29.28 -22.07 -16.24
N ARG A 98 29.89 -21.54 -15.17
CA ARG A 98 29.63 -22.00 -13.79
C ARG A 98 28.45 -21.31 -13.12
N GLU A 99 28.10 -20.11 -13.57
CA GLU A 99 27.10 -19.25 -12.92
C GLU A 99 25.70 -19.52 -13.46
N VAL A 100 25.58 -20.06 -14.69
CA VAL A 100 24.30 -20.39 -15.33
C VAL A 100 23.39 -21.23 -14.44
N THR A 101 23.91 -22.33 -13.88
CA THR A 101 23.11 -23.22 -13.01
C THR A 101 22.62 -22.49 -11.76
N ALA A 102 23.41 -21.57 -11.21
CA ALA A 102 23.01 -20.77 -10.06
C ALA A 102 21.93 -19.76 -10.43
N PHE A 103 22.02 -19.11 -11.59
CA PHE A 103 20.98 -18.22 -12.09
C PHE A 103 19.67 -18.95 -12.36
N VAL A 104 19.72 -20.16 -12.95
CA VAL A 104 18.52 -20.98 -13.17
C VAL A 104 17.84 -21.31 -11.83
N ARG A 105 18.59 -21.82 -10.85
CA ARG A 105 18.05 -22.12 -9.51
C ARG A 105 17.55 -20.88 -8.76
N CYS A 106 18.23 -19.75 -8.95
CA CYS A 106 17.78 -18.47 -8.42
C CYS A 106 16.45 -18.06 -9.07
N SER A 107 16.34 -18.11 -10.40
CA SER A 107 15.13 -17.78 -11.15
C SER A 107 13.94 -18.66 -10.74
N GLU A 108 14.16 -19.97 -10.59
CA GLU A 108 13.15 -20.90 -10.06
C GLU A 108 12.67 -20.50 -8.66
N THR A 109 13.61 -20.13 -7.79
CA THR A 109 13.31 -19.70 -6.41
C THR A 109 12.53 -18.38 -6.38
N ILE A 110 12.93 -17.39 -7.18
CA ILE A 110 12.19 -16.12 -7.28
C ILE A 110 10.82 -16.32 -7.95
N SER A 111 10.69 -17.29 -8.85
CA SER A 111 9.40 -17.65 -9.45
C SER A 111 8.43 -18.22 -8.40
N ARG A 112 8.93 -19.07 -7.47
CA ARG A 112 8.15 -19.51 -6.30
C ARG A 112 7.73 -18.35 -5.41
N ALA A 113 8.60 -17.38 -5.18
CA ALA A 113 8.24 -16.17 -4.44
C ALA A 113 7.04 -15.43 -5.10
N GLY A 114 7.00 -15.39 -6.43
CA GLY A 114 5.85 -14.87 -7.18
C GLY A 114 4.56 -15.66 -6.93
N VAL A 115 4.63 -17.00 -6.92
CA VAL A 115 3.49 -17.88 -6.60
C VAL A 115 2.97 -17.62 -5.18
N ASP A 116 3.87 -17.48 -4.21
CA ASP A 116 3.50 -17.19 -2.82
C ASP A 116 2.82 -15.82 -2.67
N LEU A 117 3.28 -14.80 -3.40
CA LEU A 117 2.63 -13.48 -3.45
C LEU A 117 1.23 -13.56 -4.07
N PHE A 118 1.04 -14.30 -5.17
CA PHE A 118 -0.29 -14.50 -5.75
C PHE A 118 -1.22 -15.25 -4.79
N SER A 119 -0.70 -16.24 -4.07
CA SER A 119 -1.43 -16.92 -3.00
C SER A 119 -1.82 -15.94 -1.89
N ALA A 120 -0.94 -15.02 -1.48
CA ALA A 120 -1.25 -13.98 -0.51
C ALA A 120 -2.34 -13.00 -1.03
N LEU A 121 -2.26 -12.57 -2.29
CA LEU A 121 -3.28 -11.74 -2.94
C LEU A 121 -4.64 -12.45 -2.96
N GLU A 122 -4.67 -13.75 -3.26
CA GLU A 122 -5.91 -14.50 -3.28
C GLU A 122 -6.54 -14.58 -1.89
N VAL A 123 -5.73 -14.77 -0.85
CA VAL A 123 -6.25 -14.73 0.53
C VAL A 123 -6.82 -13.34 0.86
N THR A 124 -6.23 -12.23 0.36
CA THR A 124 -6.81 -10.88 0.57
C THR A 124 -8.23 -10.75 0.01
N ASN A 125 -8.56 -11.44 -1.09
CA ASN A 125 -9.92 -11.43 -1.67
C ASN A 125 -10.94 -12.05 -0.70
N HIS A 126 -10.52 -13.06 0.06
CA HIS A 126 -11.39 -13.88 0.91
C HIS A 126 -11.38 -13.50 2.40
N LEU A 127 -10.75 -12.38 2.78
CA LEU A 127 -10.68 -11.92 4.18
C LEU A 127 -12.05 -11.53 4.78
N GLY A 128 -13.08 -11.27 3.96
CA GLY A 128 -14.39 -10.80 4.42
C GLY A 128 -15.26 -11.85 5.11
N GLY A 129 -15.06 -13.14 4.83
CA GLY A 129 -15.92 -14.22 5.31
C GLY A 129 -15.33 -15.04 6.48
N GLY A 130 -16.21 -15.65 7.26
CA GLY A 130 -15.87 -16.51 8.40
C GLY A 130 -15.86 -15.77 9.74
N ASP A 131 -15.72 -16.56 10.81
CA ASP A 131 -15.59 -16.04 12.18
C ASP A 131 -14.20 -15.41 12.42
N LYS A 132 -13.97 -14.93 13.64
CA LYS A 132 -12.70 -14.29 14.03
C LYS A 132 -11.50 -15.24 13.87
N ALA A 133 -11.67 -16.53 14.17
CA ALA A 133 -10.61 -17.52 14.06
C ALA A 133 -10.24 -17.79 12.59
N ALA A 134 -11.24 -17.91 11.72
CA ALA A 134 -11.04 -18.08 10.28
C ALA A 134 -10.32 -16.88 9.65
N LYS A 135 -10.66 -15.65 10.07
CA LYS A 135 -9.96 -14.43 9.64
C LYS A 135 -8.51 -14.43 10.10
N GLU A 136 -8.25 -14.89 11.32
CA GLU A 136 -6.88 -14.97 11.84
C GLU A 136 -6.02 -15.99 11.06
N THR A 137 -6.56 -17.18 10.82
CA THR A 137 -5.87 -18.20 10.01
C THR A 137 -5.54 -17.68 8.61
N LYS A 138 -6.45 -16.92 7.98
CA LYS A 138 -6.21 -16.30 6.66
C LYS A 138 -5.08 -15.27 6.73
N ARG A 139 -5.09 -14.42 7.75
CA ARG A 139 -4.04 -13.40 7.94
C ARG A 139 -2.67 -14.03 8.18
N LEU A 140 -2.58 -15.06 9.03
CA LEU A 140 -1.35 -15.84 9.24
C LEU A 140 -0.86 -16.51 7.96
N ARG A 141 -1.77 -17.05 7.14
CA ARG A 141 -1.39 -17.61 5.83
C ARG A 141 -0.82 -16.56 4.90
N MET A 142 -1.44 -15.36 4.83
CA MET A 142 -0.88 -14.24 4.05
C MET A 142 0.52 -13.86 4.54
N GLU A 143 0.68 -13.72 5.85
CA GLU A 143 1.97 -13.38 6.46
C GLU A 143 3.04 -14.42 6.13
N ASN A 144 2.72 -15.71 6.26
CA ASN A 144 3.65 -16.79 5.95
C ASN A 144 4.03 -16.81 4.46
N ASN A 145 3.07 -16.62 3.56
CA ASN A 145 3.36 -16.52 2.13
C ASN A 145 4.31 -15.35 1.83
N VAL A 146 4.09 -14.17 2.42
CA VAL A 146 4.99 -13.01 2.21
C VAL A 146 6.35 -13.22 2.89
N LYS A 147 6.41 -13.91 4.03
CA LYS A 147 7.70 -14.31 4.65
C LYS A 147 8.50 -15.27 3.77
N SER A 148 7.84 -16.19 3.06
CA SER A 148 8.51 -17.08 2.09
C SER A 148 9.23 -16.31 1.00
N VAL A 149 8.68 -15.18 0.53
CA VAL A 149 9.33 -14.30 -0.47
C VAL A 149 10.69 -13.80 0.00
N ILE A 150 10.79 -13.38 1.27
CA ILE A 150 12.04 -12.92 1.87
C ILE A 150 13.05 -14.08 1.93
N ASN A 151 12.59 -15.27 2.35
CA ASN A 151 13.43 -16.47 2.43
C ASN A 151 13.90 -16.95 1.05
N ASP A 152 13.03 -16.93 0.04
CA ASP A 152 13.36 -17.28 -1.34
C ASP A 152 14.38 -16.29 -1.93
N THR A 153 14.22 -14.99 -1.64
CA THR A 153 15.19 -13.97 -2.06
C THR A 153 16.57 -14.24 -1.47
N GLN A 154 16.64 -14.57 -0.18
CA GLN A 154 17.90 -14.96 0.48
C GLN A 154 18.46 -16.26 -0.12
N THR A 155 17.61 -17.26 -0.34
CA THR A 155 18.01 -18.57 -0.90
C THR A 155 18.59 -18.43 -2.31
N CYS A 156 18.03 -17.55 -3.15
CA CYS A 156 18.64 -17.24 -4.44
C CYS A 156 20.07 -16.70 -4.27
N MET A 157 20.26 -15.71 -3.39
CA MET A 157 21.57 -15.11 -3.18
C MET A 157 22.59 -16.14 -2.68
N ASP A 158 22.14 -17.11 -1.89
CA ASP A 158 22.98 -18.19 -1.41
C ASP A 158 23.39 -19.17 -2.54
N PHE A 159 22.54 -19.41 -3.54
CA PHE A 159 22.96 -20.19 -4.72
C PHE A 159 24.11 -19.51 -5.47
N LEU A 160 24.07 -18.19 -5.62
CA LEU A 160 25.11 -17.42 -6.32
C LEU A 160 26.41 -17.37 -5.52
N ARG A 161 26.33 -17.19 -4.20
CA ARG A 161 27.50 -17.25 -3.31
C ARG A 161 28.15 -18.63 -3.35
N ASN A 162 27.32 -19.69 -3.30
CA ASN A 162 27.80 -21.07 -3.32
C ASN A 162 28.36 -21.50 -4.68
N SER A 163 27.93 -20.88 -5.78
CA SER A 163 28.51 -21.12 -7.11
C SER A 163 29.83 -20.39 -7.34
N LYS A 164 30.31 -19.60 -6.36
CA LYS A 164 31.48 -18.72 -6.47
C LYS A 164 31.33 -17.71 -7.62
N ALA A 165 30.11 -17.19 -7.81
CA ALA A 165 29.88 -16.10 -8.75
C ALA A 165 30.75 -14.89 -8.39
N GLY A 166 31.15 -14.11 -9.39
CA GLY A 166 31.95 -12.90 -9.14
C GLY A 166 31.23 -11.93 -8.18
N ASN A 167 31.96 -11.33 -7.23
CA ASN A 167 31.38 -10.40 -6.25
C ASN A 167 30.59 -9.24 -6.90
N ASN A 168 31.01 -8.79 -8.09
CA ASN A 168 30.28 -7.78 -8.85
C ASN A 168 28.84 -8.22 -9.19
N ILE A 169 28.67 -9.46 -9.64
CA ILE A 169 27.35 -10.03 -9.97
C ILE A 169 26.50 -10.15 -8.71
N ILE A 170 27.09 -10.67 -7.62
CA ILE A 170 26.41 -10.82 -6.33
C ILE A 170 25.91 -9.44 -5.83
N ASN A 171 26.74 -8.41 -5.93
CA ASN A 171 26.39 -7.06 -5.49
C ASN A 171 25.26 -6.45 -6.32
N ILE A 172 25.29 -6.63 -7.65
CA ILE A 172 24.24 -6.16 -8.56
C ILE A 172 22.91 -6.82 -8.21
N LEU A 173 22.88 -8.14 -8.09
CA LEU A 173 21.65 -8.86 -7.78
C LEU A 173 21.15 -8.57 -6.37
N GLN A 174 22.04 -8.44 -5.38
CA GLN A 174 21.65 -8.03 -4.04
C GLN A 174 21.01 -6.63 -4.03
N TYR A 175 21.55 -5.70 -4.83
CA TYR A 175 20.96 -4.38 -4.99
C TYR A 175 19.58 -4.45 -5.63
N ASN A 176 19.40 -5.25 -6.68
CA ASN A 176 18.12 -5.39 -7.39
C ASN A 176 17.07 -6.20 -6.61
N MET A 177 17.49 -7.07 -5.69
CA MET A 177 16.60 -7.81 -4.81
C MET A 177 16.17 -7.03 -3.56
N LYS A 178 16.89 -5.98 -3.20
CA LYS A 178 16.60 -5.18 -2.01
C LYS A 178 15.17 -4.63 -2.01
N PRO A 179 14.63 -4.03 -3.10
CA PRO A 179 13.25 -3.57 -3.14
C PRO A 179 12.22 -4.67 -2.82
N ILE A 180 12.43 -5.90 -3.31
CA ILE A 180 11.54 -7.04 -3.03
C ILE A 180 11.46 -7.28 -1.53
N VAL A 181 12.61 -7.41 -0.85
CA VAL A 181 12.66 -7.66 0.59
C VAL A 181 12.01 -6.52 1.35
N GLN A 182 12.33 -5.27 1.01
CA GLN A 182 11.81 -4.11 1.73
C GLN A 182 10.29 -3.96 1.58
N LEU A 183 9.76 -4.14 0.36
CA LEU A 183 8.32 -4.12 0.11
C LEU A 183 7.61 -5.31 0.78
N ALA A 184 8.20 -6.50 0.75
CA ALA A 184 7.66 -7.68 1.43
C ALA A 184 7.60 -7.47 2.95
N THR A 185 8.64 -6.89 3.55
CA THR A 185 8.62 -6.52 4.97
C THR A 185 7.51 -5.52 5.28
N ASN A 186 7.40 -4.42 4.52
CA ASN A 186 6.30 -3.47 4.71
C ASN A 186 4.92 -4.12 4.50
N ALA A 187 4.80 -5.05 3.54
CA ALA A 187 3.55 -5.80 3.35
C ALA A 187 3.19 -6.63 4.58
N ILE A 188 4.17 -7.25 5.26
CA ILE A 188 3.95 -7.94 6.55
C ILE A 188 3.45 -6.97 7.63
N ASP A 189 4.08 -5.80 7.75
CA ASP A 189 3.66 -4.78 8.72
C ASP A 189 2.20 -4.34 8.48
N LEU A 190 1.83 -4.15 7.20
CA LEU A 190 0.47 -3.84 6.79
C LEU A 190 -0.52 -5.00 7.01
N ILE A 191 -0.07 -6.26 6.94
CA ILE A 191 -0.89 -7.43 7.29
C ILE A 191 -1.21 -7.43 8.78
N HIS A 192 -0.28 -7.01 9.64
CA HIS A 192 -0.52 -6.89 11.09
C HIS A 192 -1.57 -5.83 11.40
N HIS A 193 -1.67 -4.76 10.60
CA HIS A 193 -2.75 -3.77 10.74
C HIS A 193 -4.16 -4.29 10.39
N LEU A 194 -4.30 -5.48 9.80
CA LEU A 194 -5.62 -6.09 9.55
C LEU A 194 -6.33 -6.57 10.82
N HIS A 195 -5.60 -6.73 11.93
CA HIS A 195 -6.18 -7.06 13.25
C HIS A 195 -6.88 -5.89 13.94
N GLY A 196 -6.45 -4.66 13.65
CA GLY A 196 -7.04 -3.45 14.19
C GLY A 196 -8.27 -3.07 13.37
N GLY A 197 -9.43 -3.63 13.74
CA GLY A 197 -10.70 -3.30 13.10
C GLY A 197 -10.88 -1.80 12.92
N ALA A 198 -11.31 -1.40 11.71
CA ALA A 198 -11.80 -0.08 11.34
C ALA A 198 -11.13 1.08 12.11
N VAL A 199 -10.04 1.63 11.56
CA VAL A 199 -9.78 3.06 11.76
C VAL A 199 -10.84 3.81 10.94
N ALA A 200 -12.07 3.80 11.43
CA ALA A 200 -13.04 4.81 11.06
C ALA A 200 -12.43 6.13 11.51
N VAL A 201 -11.99 6.95 10.55
CA VAL A 201 -11.74 8.36 10.81
C VAL A 201 -13.08 8.93 11.23
N SER A 202 -13.32 8.99 12.53
CA SER A 202 -14.46 9.70 13.09
C SER A 202 -14.26 11.16 12.73
N SER A 203 -15.09 11.68 11.85
CA SER A 203 -15.18 13.10 11.55
C SER A 203 -15.42 13.85 12.87
N ALA A 204 -14.42 14.59 13.33
CA ALA A 204 -14.56 15.48 14.46
C ALA A 204 -15.61 16.54 14.09
N THR A 205 -16.78 16.46 14.73
CA THR A 205 -17.77 17.53 14.74
C THR A 205 -17.16 18.74 15.43
N ALA A 206 -16.74 19.71 14.62
CA ALA A 206 -16.40 21.05 15.08
C ALA A 206 -17.67 21.77 15.59
N GLY A 207 -17.51 22.54 16.67
CA GLY A 207 -18.41 23.67 16.94
C GLY A 207 -19.25 23.57 18.21
N GLY A 208 -18.60 23.49 19.37
CA GLY A 208 -19.18 24.08 20.57
C GLY A 208 -19.12 25.61 20.47
N VAL A 209 -20.28 26.26 20.45
CA VAL A 209 -20.39 27.67 20.83
C VAL A 209 -21.30 27.70 22.04
N GLY A 210 -20.70 27.92 23.21
CA GLY A 210 -21.41 28.19 24.44
C GLY A 210 -22.15 29.52 24.32
N ALA A 211 -23.46 29.48 24.51
CA ALA A 211 -24.24 30.66 24.88
C ALA A 211 -24.49 30.59 26.37
N ALA A 212 -23.78 31.44 27.11
CA ALA A 212 -24.04 31.72 28.51
C ALA A 212 -25.44 32.35 28.64
N ALA A 213 -26.29 31.76 29.48
CA ALA A 213 -27.51 32.39 29.97
C ALA A 213 -27.36 32.57 31.49
N ALA A 214 -26.96 33.76 31.89
CA ALA A 214 -27.04 34.25 33.26
C ALA A 214 -27.79 35.58 33.20
N GLU A 215 -29.03 35.61 33.67
CA GLU A 215 -29.66 36.71 34.42
C GLU A 215 -31.15 36.45 34.60
N ALA A 216 -31.60 36.38 35.86
CA ALA A 216 -32.68 37.23 36.37
C ALA A 216 -32.83 37.03 37.89
N PRO A 217 -32.74 38.11 38.69
CA PRO A 217 -33.37 38.19 39.99
C PRO A 217 -34.65 39.01 39.91
N LYS A 218 -35.78 38.44 40.31
CA LYS A 218 -36.80 39.00 41.21
C LYS A 218 -37.97 38.04 41.37
#